data_AF-A0A3B8MKJ8-F1
#
_entry.id   AF-A0A3B8MKJ8-F1
#
_cell.length_a   1.000
_cell.length_b   1.000
_cell.length_c   1.000
_cell.angle_alpha   90.00
_cell.angle_beta   90.00
_cell.angle_gamma   90.00
#
_symmetry.space_group_name_H-M   'P 1'
#
loop_
_entity.id
_entity.type
_entity.pdbx_description
1 polymer ?
#
loop_
_entity_poly.entity_id
_entity_poly.type
_entity_poly.pdbx_seq_one_letter_code
_entity_poly.pdbx_strand_id
1 'polypeptide(L)'
;MRDRVVVIGGGIVGASIACYLGRRGQTVTLLDRDPEPPREASRVSFAWMNARDKDSRAYFELNRRSLHLWHRFSDALEGDV
;
A
#
# COMPACT_ATOMS: atom_id res chain seq x y z
N MET A 1 4.66 19.15 15.10
CA MET A 1 5.33 19.71 13.91
C MET A 1 4.84 18.95 12.67
N ARG A 2 5.29 19.30 11.46
CA ARG A 2 5.22 18.38 10.30
C ARG A 2 6.59 17.76 10.12
N ASP A 3 6.64 16.44 10.07
CA ASP A 3 7.86 15.70 9.85
C ASP A 3 8.12 15.55 8.34
N ARG A 4 9.39 15.44 7.97
CA ARG A 4 9.83 15.16 6.59
C ARG A 4 10.22 13.70 6.50
N VAL A 5 9.47 12.93 5.73
CA VAL A 5 9.67 11.49 5.56
C VAL A 5 10.08 11.19 4.13
N VAL A 6 11.15 10.43 3.94
CA VAL A 6 11.51 9.85 2.65
C VAL A 6 11.08 8.39 2.63
N VAL A 7 10.36 7.99 1.59
CA VAL A 7 9.97 6.60 1.32
C VAL A 7 10.71 6.14 0.07
N ILE A 8 11.37 4.98 0.13
CA ILE A 8 12.15 4.42 -0.97
C ILE A 8 11.42 3.17 -1.48
N GLY A 9 11.14 3.14 -2.79
CA GLY A 9 10.28 2.16 -3.47
C GLY A 9 8.85 2.66 -3.62
N GLY A 10 8.45 2.97 -4.86
CA GLY A 10 7.11 3.35 -5.30
C GLY A 10 6.15 2.18 -5.51
N GLY A 11 6.59 0.94 -5.26
CA GLY A 11 5.74 -0.25 -5.18
C GLY A 11 4.56 -0.09 -4.20
N ILE A 12 3.54 -0.95 -4.34
CA ILE A 12 2.24 -0.82 -3.64
C ILE A 12 2.35 -0.56 -2.12
N VAL A 13 3.35 -1.14 -1.45
CA VAL A 13 3.64 -0.90 -0.03
C VAL A 13 4.11 0.53 0.23
N GLY A 14 5.10 1.02 -0.50
CA GLY A 14 5.65 2.37 -0.33
C GLY A 14 4.70 3.46 -0.80
N ALA A 15 3.98 3.25 -1.91
CA ALA A 15 2.88 4.11 -2.35
C ALA A 15 1.78 4.23 -1.28
N SER A 16 1.40 3.10 -0.66
CA SER A 16 0.42 3.09 0.44
C SER A 16 0.94 3.86 1.66
N ILE A 17 2.19 3.64 2.07
CA ILE A 17 2.83 4.37 3.18
C ILE A 17 2.84 5.88 2.90
N ALA A 18 3.26 6.29 1.70
CA ALA A 18 3.30 7.71 1.31
C ALA A 18 1.89 8.34 1.31
N CYS A 19 0.89 7.66 0.74
CA CYS A 19 -0.50 8.10 0.77
C CYS A 19 -1.02 8.28 2.21
N TYR A 20 -0.81 7.29 3.08
CA TYR A 20 -1.30 7.32 4.46
C TYR A 20 -0.53 8.29 5.38
N LEU A 21 0.70 8.68 5.04
CA LEU A 21 1.45 9.75 5.71
C LEU A 21 1.03 11.14 5.21
N GLY A 22 0.85 11.31 3.89
CA GLY A 22 0.32 12.54 3.30
C GLY A 22 -1.10 12.86 3.78
N ARG A 23 -1.98 11.86 3.86
CA ARG A 23 -3.33 11.96 4.47
C ARG A 23 -3.30 12.32 5.97
N ARG A 24 -2.16 12.16 6.65
CA ARG A 24 -1.90 12.62 8.04
C ARG A 24 -1.20 13.98 8.11
N GLY A 25 -1.09 14.69 6.98
CA GLY A 25 -0.48 16.02 6.90
C GLY A 25 1.04 16.06 6.93
N GLN A 26 1.72 14.91 6.81
CA GLN A 26 3.19 14.87 6.79
C GLN A 26 3.75 15.27 5.42
N THR A 27 4.99 15.76 5.40
CA THR A 27 5.69 16.10 4.15
C THR A 27 6.45 14.86 3.69
N VAL A 28 5.97 14.22 2.62
CA VAL A 28 6.54 12.95 2.12
C VAL A 28 7.23 13.15 0.77
N THR A 29 8.45 12.66 0.65
CA THR A 29 9.11 12.43 -0.64
C THR A 29 9.10 10.93 -0.93
N LEU A 30 8.42 10.50 -2.00
CA LEU A 30 8.51 9.14 -2.51
C LEU A 30 9.58 9.08 -3.59
N LEU A 31 10.51 8.13 -3.48
CA LEU A 31 11.58 7.89 -4.43
C LEU A 31 11.47 6.46 -4.97
N ASP A 32 11.40 6.30 -6.29
CA ASP A 32 11.62 5.02 -6.97
C ASP A 32 12.87 5.12 -7.87
N ARG A 33 13.34 3.99 -8.40
CA ARG A 33 14.37 3.93 -9.44
C ARG A 33 13.79 4.30 -10.80
N ASP A 34 12.57 3.85 -11.09
CA ASP A 34 11.95 3.99 -12.41
C ASP A 34 10.96 5.18 -12.42
N PRO A 35 10.89 5.98 -13.51
CA PRO A 35 10.02 7.17 -13.58
C PRO A 35 8.55 6.85 -13.90
N GLU A 36 8.21 5.57 -14.08
CA GLU A 36 6.88 5.07 -14.44
C GLU A 36 6.33 4.19 -13.30
N PRO A 37 5.01 3.90 -13.26
CA PRO A 37 4.41 3.07 -12.22
C PRO A 37 5.13 1.72 -12.02
N PRO A 38 5.25 1.23 -10.77
CA PRO A 38 6.24 0.23 -10.34
C PRO A 38 6.20 -1.05 -11.18
N ARG A 39 7.29 -1.30 -11.92
CA ARG A 39 7.34 -2.26 -13.02
C ARG A 39 7.50 -3.72 -12.60
N GLU A 40 7.95 -3.96 -11.37
CA GLU A 40 8.33 -5.27 -10.83
C GLU A 40 7.16 -5.96 -10.08
N ALA A 41 7.42 -6.50 -8.89
CA ALA A 41 6.53 -7.39 -8.14
C ALA A 41 5.11 -6.82 -7.93
N SER A 42 4.93 -5.51 -7.82
CA SER A 42 3.60 -4.90 -7.69
C SER A 42 2.74 -5.19 -8.92
N ARG A 43 3.25 -4.91 -10.13
CA ARG A 43 2.56 -5.09 -11.41
C ARG A 43 2.34 -6.55 -11.80
N VAL A 44 3.24 -7.46 -11.41
CA VAL A 44 3.15 -8.90 -11.77
C VAL A 44 2.54 -9.78 -10.68
N SER A 45 2.04 -9.19 -9.59
CA SER A 45 1.48 -9.91 -8.43
C SER A 45 0.15 -10.63 -8.68
N PHE A 46 -0.54 -10.33 -9.78
CA PHE A 46 -1.96 -10.64 -10.00
C PHE A 46 -2.91 -10.11 -8.90
N ALA A 47 -2.43 -9.22 -8.02
CA ALA A 47 -3.14 -8.57 -6.92
C ALA A 47 -3.98 -9.52 -6.00
N TRP A 48 -3.68 -10.82 -5.94
CA TRP A 48 -4.58 -11.80 -5.32
C TRP A 48 -4.55 -11.76 -3.78
N MET A 49 -5.33 -10.86 -3.20
CA MET A 49 -5.52 -10.74 -1.76
C MET A 49 -6.47 -11.82 -1.22
N ASN A 50 -6.03 -12.59 -0.22
CA ASN A 50 -6.90 -13.53 0.50
C ASN A 50 -6.38 -13.82 1.92
N ALA A 51 -7.29 -14.19 2.82
CA ALA A 51 -6.98 -14.65 4.18
C ALA A 51 -7.26 -16.15 4.38
N ARG A 52 -7.36 -16.95 3.30
CA ARG A 52 -7.60 -18.40 3.40
C ARG A 52 -6.28 -19.15 3.59
N ASP A 53 -6.34 -20.30 4.26
CA ASP A 53 -5.26 -21.31 4.30
C ASP A 53 -3.90 -20.72 4.70
N LYS A 54 -3.85 -20.11 5.91
CA LYS A 54 -2.66 -19.49 6.50
C LYS A 54 -2.31 -20.20 7.80
N ASP A 55 -1.12 -20.81 7.88
CA ASP A 55 -0.68 -21.60 9.05
C ASP A 55 -0.56 -20.76 10.34
N SER A 56 -0.21 -19.48 10.20
CA SER A 56 -0.09 -18.55 11.32
C SER A 56 -1.35 -17.72 11.51
N ARG A 57 -1.97 -17.80 12.70
CA ARG A 57 -3.09 -16.94 13.10
C ARG A 57 -2.77 -15.44 13.02
N ALA A 58 -1.52 -15.05 13.25
CA ALA A 58 -1.09 -13.65 13.11
C ALA A 58 -1.10 -13.20 11.64
N TYR A 59 -0.68 -14.07 10.72
CA TYR A 59 -0.72 -13.80 9.29
C TYR A 59 -2.15 -13.87 8.72
N PHE A 60 -2.99 -14.77 9.21
CA PHE A 60 -4.44 -14.77 8.95
C PHE A 60 -5.07 -13.42 9.34
N GLU A 61 -4.86 -12.96 10.58
CA GLU A 61 -5.41 -11.69 11.07
C GLU A 61 -4.89 -10.48 10.28
N LEU A 62 -3.61 -10.47 9.89
CA LEU A 62 -3.05 -9.42 9.02
C LEU A 62 -3.79 -9.38 7.68
N ASN A 63 -3.88 -10.50 6.96
CA ASN A 63 -4.56 -10.57 5.67
C ASN A 63 -6.05 -10.21 5.78
N ARG A 64 -6.75 -10.68 6.83
CA ARG A 64 -8.16 -10.38 7.09
C ARG A 64 -8.40 -8.88 7.33
N ARG A 65 -7.48 -8.20 8.02
CA ARG A 65 -7.52 -6.75 8.23
C ARG A 65 -7.18 -5.98 6.95
N SER A 66 -6.20 -6.45 6.17
CA SER A 66 -5.84 -5.85 4.88
C SER A 66 -7.00 -5.88 3.88
N LEU A 67 -7.77 -6.97 3.81
CA LEU A 67 -8.98 -7.04 2.98
C LEU A 67 -10.02 -5.97 3.39
N HIS A 68 -10.28 -5.81 4.69
CA HIS A 68 -11.22 -4.80 5.19
C HIS A 68 -10.71 -3.35 5.01
N LEU A 69 -9.39 -3.15 5.02
CA LEU A 69 -8.78 -1.87 4.70
C LEU A 69 -8.80 -1.57 3.21
N TRP A 70 -8.70 -2.59 2.34
CA TRP A 70 -8.71 -2.43 0.89
C TRP A 70 -10.02 -1.84 0.38
N HIS A 71 -11.17 -2.36 0.80
CA HIS A 71 -12.48 -1.79 0.43
C HIS A 71 -12.53 -0.29 0.77
N ARG A 72 -12.25 0.08 2.02
CA ARG A 72 -12.20 1.48 2.48
C ARG A 72 -11.16 2.36 1.77
N PHE A 73 -10.14 1.75 1.17
CA PHE A 73 -9.12 2.46 0.41
C PHE A 73 -9.58 2.72 -1.03
N SER A 74 -10.19 1.72 -1.68
CA SER A 74 -10.85 1.83 -2.97
C SER A 74 -12.03 2.81 -2.93
N ASP A 75 -12.92 2.70 -1.94
CA ASP A 75 -14.02 3.66 -1.68
C ASP A 75 -13.51 5.11 -1.64
N ALA A 76 -12.32 5.31 -1.04
CA ALA A 76 -11.68 6.59 -0.82
C ALA A 76 -10.70 6.99 -1.94
N LEU A 77 -10.81 6.42 -3.14
CA LEU A 77 -10.08 6.83 -4.34
C LEU A 77 -10.99 7.28 -5.51
N GLU A 78 -12.32 7.10 -5.38
CA GLU A 78 -13.33 7.62 -6.33
C GLU A 78 -13.15 7.18 -7.81
N GLY A 79 -12.52 6.02 -8.04
CA GLY A 79 -12.33 5.43 -9.37
C GLY A 79 -12.03 3.92 -9.31
N ASP A 80 -11.98 3.26 -10.47
CA ASP A 80 -11.56 1.86 -10.58
C ASP A 80 -10.07 1.68 -10.21
N VAL A 81 -9.75 0.64 -9.43
CA VAL A 81 -8.41 0.31 -8.90
C VAL A 81 -8.16 -1.20 -8.92
#